data_AF-A0A817QUS8-F1
#
_entry.id   AF-A0A817QUS8-F1
#
_cell.length_a   1.000
_cell.length_b   1.000
_cell.length_c   1.000
_cell.angle_alpha   90.00
_cell.angle_beta   90.00
_cell.angle_gamma   90.00
#
_symmetry.space_group_name_H-M   'P 1'
#
loop_
_entity.id
_entity.type
_entity.pdbx_description
1 polymer ?
#
loop_
_entity_poly.entity_id
_entity_poly.type
_entity_poly.pdbx_seq_one_letter_code
_entity_poly.pdbx_strand_id
1 'polypeptide(L)'
;MDIGIFMQQALNLSSLIIHAFFFRDKSTKIIEHIHSIIPNNVKHLQIPINNLDQIKTILERSQNLSTIKFDIPYSKFSIEVIKWFADNTIDSTCQKGYKTVGVWLGKKNIQPIEIELDNKRIKLHDNRSDS
;
A
#
# COMPACT_ATOMS: atom_id res chain seq x y z
N MET A 1 21.42 12.08 0.35
CA MET A 1 20.96 10.96 -0.51
C MET A 1 19.92 11.55 -1.44
N ASP A 2 20.13 11.46 -2.75
CA ASP A 2 19.20 12.01 -3.75
C ASP A 2 17.89 11.22 -3.69
N ILE A 3 16.76 11.93 -3.59
CA ILE A 3 15.43 11.32 -3.55
C ILE A 3 15.18 10.50 -4.83
N GLY A 4 15.79 10.88 -5.97
CA GLY A 4 15.72 10.13 -7.22
C GLY A 4 16.37 8.75 -7.11
N ILE A 5 17.53 8.64 -6.46
CA ILE A 5 18.22 7.36 -6.26
C ILE A 5 17.45 6.48 -5.27
N PHE A 6 16.90 7.07 -4.20
CA PHE A 6 16.04 6.35 -3.26
C PHE A 6 14.78 5.81 -3.94
N MET A 7 14.12 6.62 -4.77
CA MET A 7 12.94 6.20 -5.55
C MET A 7 13.30 5.12 -6.58
N GLN A 8 14.44 5.22 -7.25
CA GLN A 8 14.88 4.23 -8.23
C GLN A 8 15.25 2.89 -7.59
N GLN A 9 15.87 2.91 -6.40
CA GLN A 9 16.10 1.72 -5.60
C GLN A 9 14.78 1.15 -5.06
N ALA A 10 13.84 2.00 -4.68
CA ALA A 10 12.50 1.59 -4.25
C ALA A 10 11.71 0.91 -5.37
N LEU A 11 11.89 1.30 -6.63
CA LEU A 11 11.25 0.62 -7.78
C LEU A 11 11.64 -0.87 -7.91
N ASN A 12 12.80 -1.28 -7.38
CA ASN A 12 13.22 -2.69 -7.38
C ASN A 12 12.75 -3.45 -6.13
N LEU A 13 12.05 -2.80 -5.18
CA LEU A 13 11.55 -3.46 -3.99
C LEU A 13 10.32 -4.29 -4.33
N SER A 14 10.45 -5.60 -4.22
CA SER A 14 9.31 -6.54 -4.26
C SER A 14 8.61 -6.65 -2.90
N SER A 15 9.27 -6.25 -1.81
CA SER A 15 8.78 -6.33 -0.44
C SER A 15 8.97 -5.02 0.30
N LEU A 16 7.94 -4.57 1.02
CA LEU A 16 7.95 -3.36 1.83
C LEU A 16 7.41 -3.67 3.23
N ILE A 17 8.14 -3.24 4.26
CA ILE A 17 7.75 -3.39 5.67
C ILE A 17 7.66 -1.99 6.29
N ILE A 18 6.51 -1.66 6.88
CA ILE A 18 6.26 -0.37 7.50
C ILE A 18 5.98 -0.58 8.99
N HIS A 19 6.92 -0.19 9.85
CA HIS A 19 6.79 -0.27 11.31
C HIS A 19 6.35 1.08 11.90
N ALA A 20 5.15 1.54 11.56
CA ALA A 20 4.61 2.79 12.08
C ALA A 20 3.36 2.56 12.94
N PHE A 21 3.28 3.23 14.09
CA PHE A 21 2.10 3.17 14.96
C PHE A 21 1.01 4.10 14.43
N PHE A 22 0.03 3.57 13.70
CA PHE A 22 -1.08 4.34 13.17
C PHE A 22 -2.16 4.52 14.25
N PHE A 23 -2.13 5.65 14.97
CA PHE A 23 -3.22 6.05 15.86
C PHE A 23 -4.45 6.46 15.05
N ARG A 24 -5.65 6.09 15.52
CA ARG A 24 -6.94 6.20 14.79
C ARG A 24 -7.22 7.59 14.19
N ASP A 25 -6.75 8.67 14.82
CA ASP A 25 -7.18 10.05 14.48
C ASP A 25 -6.31 10.80 13.46
N LYS A 26 -5.18 10.27 12.99
CA LYS A 26 -4.32 10.94 11.98
C LYS A 26 -4.12 10.12 10.70
N SER A 27 -4.97 9.13 10.48
CA SER A 27 -4.68 8.01 9.58
C SER A 27 -4.71 8.32 8.08
N THR A 28 -5.49 9.30 7.61
CA THR A 28 -5.59 9.62 6.17
C THR A 28 -4.27 10.10 5.56
N LYS A 29 -3.61 11.07 6.20
CA LYS A 29 -2.29 11.57 5.74
C LYS A 29 -1.22 10.48 5.72
N ILE A 30 -1.30 9.53 6.66
CA ILE A 30 -0.33 8.46 6.72
C ILE A 30 -0.57 7.42 5.62
N ILE A 31 -1.83 7.12 5.29
CA ILE A 31 -2.16 6.29 4.13
C ILE A 31 -1.73 6.97 2.82
N GLU A 32 -1.89 8.29 2.71
CA GLU A 32 -1.37 9.05 1.55
C GLU A 32 0.16 8.98 1.44
N HIS A 33 0.89 9.02 2.55
CA HIS A 33 2.34 8.84 2.56
C HIS A 33 2.76 7.40 2.26
N ILE A 34 2.08 6.40 2.83
CA ILE A 34 2.32 4.99 2.49
C ILE A 34 2.07 4.80 1.00
N HIS A 35 1.01 5.40 0.47
CA HIS A 35 0.68 5.37 -0.94
C HIS A 35 1.77 6.00 -1.83
N SER A 36 2.33 7.15 -1.47
CA SER A 36 3.43 7.76 -2.25
C SER A 36 4.72 6.93 -2.21
N ILE A 37 4.85 6.06 -1.22
CA ILE A 37 6.04 5.21 -1.02
C ILE A 37 5.86 3.82 -1.61
N ILE A 38 4.63 3.26 -1.68
CA ILE A 38 4.38 1.95 -2.30
C ILE A 38 4.64 2.08 -3.80
N PRO A 39 5.77 1.57 -4.29
CA PRO A 39 6.02 1.49 -5.72
C PRO A 39 5.01 0.51 -6.32
N ASN A 40 4.59 0.74 -7.56
CA ASN A 40 3.72 -0.17 -8.30
C ASN A 40 4.27 -1.62 -8.36
N ASN A 41 5.54 -1.84 -8.06
CA ASN A 41 6.22 -3.14 -8.16
C ASN A 41 6.21 -3.95 -6.85
N VAL A 42 5.67 -3.40 -5.75
CA VAL A 42 5.61 -4.15 -4.48
C VAL A 42 4.61 -5.30 -4.58
N LYS A 43 5.12 -6.50 -4.33
CA LYS A 43 4.37 -7.76 -4.29
C LYS A 43 4.01 -8.16 -2.86
N HIS A 44 4.83 -7.77 -1.89
CA HIS A 44 4.68 -8.15 -0.49
C HIS A 44 4.69 -6.91 0.42
N LEU A 45 3.62 -6.72 1.18
CA LEU A 45 3.48 -5.57 2.07
C LEU A 45 3.26 -6.05 3.51
N GLN A 46 4.01 -5.51 4.46
CA GLN A 46 3.77 -5.73 5.89
C GLN A 46 3.48 -4.41 6.61
N ILE A 47 2.33 -4.33 7.29
CA ILE A 47 1.82 -3.12 7.95
C ILE A 47 1.07 -3.43 9.26
N PRO A 48 1.14 -2.57 10.29
CA PRO A 48 0.32 -2.69 11.50
C PRO A 48 -1.04 -1.98 11.36
N ILE A 49 -1.79 -2.22 10.27
CA ILE A 49 -3.11 -1.62 10.02
C ILE A 49 -4.22 -2.65 10.22
N ASN A 50 -5.27 -2.30 10.97
CA ASN A 50 -6.46 -3.16 11.21
C ASN A 50 -7.77 -2.51 10.77
N ASN A 51 -7.72 -1.33 10.17
CA ASN A 51 -8.91 -0.61 9.73
C ASN A 51 -9.26 -1.03 8.30
N LEU A 52 -10.53 -1.40 8.09
CA LEU A 52 -10.99 -1.93 6.80
C LEU A 52 -10.86 -0.91 5.66
N ASP A 53 -11.24 0.35 5.87
CA ASP A 53 -11.23 1.36 4.81
C ASP A 53 -9.81 1.71 4.37
N GLN A 54 -8.87 1.73 5.31
CA GLN A 54 -7.45 1.87 5.02
C GLN A 54 -6.91 0.70 4.20
N ILE A 55 -7.32 -0.53 4.54
CA ILE A 55 -6.92 -1.74 3.80
C ILE A 55 -7.47 -1.71 2.38
N LYS A 56 -8.75 -1.35 2.19
CA LYS A 56 -9.37 -1.18 0.86
C LYS A 56 -8.56 -0.20 0.02
N THR A 57 -8.28 0.98 0.56
CA THR A 57 -7.50 2.03 -0.12
C THR A 57 -6.12 1.51 -0.57
N ILE A 58 -5.43 0.75 0.29
CA ILE A 58 -4.13 0.15 -0.06
C ILE A 58 -4.27 -0.86 -1.19
N LEU A 59 -5.28 -1.73 -1.13
CA LEU A 59 -5.47 -2.81 -2.11
C LEU A 59 -5.90 -2.33 -3.48
N GLU A 60 -6.77 -1.32 -3.53
CA GLU A 60 -7.22 -0.66 -4.77
C GLU A 60 -6.06 -0.09 -5.58
N ARG A 61 -5.03 0.42 -4.89
CA ARG A 61 -3.89 1.10 -5.51
C ARG A 61 -2.64 0.22 -5.64
N SER A 62 -2.64 -0.96 -5.02
CA SER A 62 -1.53 -1.91 -5.08
C SER A 62 -1.87 -3.09 -6.00
N GLN A 63 -1.91 -2.83 -7.31
CA GLN A 63 -2.35 -3.81 -8.31
C GLN A 63 -1.50 -5.09 -8.26
N ASN A 64 -0.18 -4.96 -8.16
CA ASN A 64 0.76 -6.08 -8.17
C ASN A 64 0.94 -6.78 -6.80
N LEU A 65 0.23 -6.31 -5.76
CA LEU A 65 0.37 -6.89 -4.42
C LEU A 65 -0.18 -8.32 -4.39
N SER A 66 0.69 -9.28 -4.12
CA SER A 66 0.38 -10.70 -3.98
C SER A 66 0.19 -11.11 -2.51
N THR A 67 0.80 -10.40 -1.56
CA THR A 67 0.60 -10.68 -0.14
C THR A 67 0.54 -9.41 0.69
N ILE A 68 -0.33 -9.42 1.70
CA ILE A 68 -0.36 -8.42 2.76
C ILE A 68 -0.24 -9.11 4.11
N LYS A 69 0.65 -8.60 4.97
CA LYS A 69 0.88 -9.12 6.32
C LYS A 69 0.59 -8.04 7.34
N PHE A 70 -0.32 -8.34 8.23
CA PHE A 70 -0.73 -7.46 9.31
C PHE A 70 0.11 -7.75 10.54
N ASP A 71 0.84 -6.76 11.05
CA ASP A 71 1.63 -6.88 12.28
C ASP A 71 0.75 -6.68 13.52
N ILE A 72 -0.30 -7.49 13.59
CA ILE A 72 -1.35 -7.47 14.60
C ILE A 72 -1.63 -8.91 15.02
N PRO A 73 -1.71 -9.21 16.33
CA PRO A 73 -2.10 -10.54 16.79
C PRO A 73 -3.48 -10.95 16.25
N TYR A 74 -3.64 -12.22 15.87
CA TYR A 74 -4.92 -12.72 15.32
C TYR A 74 -6.13 -12.43 16.23
N SER A 75 -5.95 -12.48 17.56
CA SER A 75 -7.01 -12.16 18.53
C SER A 75 -7.50 -10.71 18.49
N LYS A 76 -6.69 -9.80 17.94
CA LYS A 76 -7.03 -8.38 17.77
C LYS A 76 -7.38 -8.05 16.32
N PHE A 77 -7.29 -9.00 15.40
CA PHE A 77 -7.55 -8.77 13.98
C PHE A 77 -9.06 -8.63 13.73
N SER A 78 -9.43 -7.63 12.94
CA SER A 78 -10.84 -7.29 12.73
C SER A 78 -11.57 -8.40 11.97
N ILE A 79 -12.68 -8.89 12.53
CA ILE A 79 -13.56 -9.86 11.87
C ILE A 79 -14.13 -9.28 10.58
N GLU A 80 -14.39 -7.97 10.53
CA GLU A 80 -14.89 -7.30 9.33
C GLU A 80 -13.87 -7.34 8.19
N VAL A 81 -12.58 -7.23 8.51
CA VAL A 81 -11.51 -7.37 7.52
C VAL A 81 -11.45 -8.80 6.99
N ILE A 82 -11.58 -9.81 7.87
CA ILE A 82 -11.63 -11.22 7.45
C ILE A 82 -12.82 -11.46 6.50
N LYS A 83 -14.02 -11.01 6.88
CA LYS A 83 -15.23 -11.16 6.06
C LYS A 83 -15.05 -10.47 4.70
N TRP A 84 -14.55 -9.24 4.70
CA TRP A 84 -14.34 -8.49 3.47
C TRP A 84 -13.39 -9.23 2.51
N PHE A 85 -12.28 -9.80 3.00
CA PHE A 85 -11.40 -10.60 2.14
C PHE A 85 -12.11 -11.84 1.58
N ALA A 86 -12.90 -12.54 2.39
CA ALA A 86 -13.68 -13.70 1.94
C ALA A 86 -14.70 -13.33 0.85
N ASP A 87 -15.32 -12.15 0.95
CA ASP A 87 -16.36 -11.70 0.02
C ASP A 87 -15.79 -11.06 -1.27
N ASN A 88 -14.58 -10.48 -1.22
CA ASN A 88 -14.05 -9.60 -2.28
C ASN A 88 -12.84 -10.16 -3.02
N THR A 89 -12.39 -11.37 -2.67
CA THR A 89 -11.27 -12.02 -3.34
C THR A 89 -11.56 -13.48 -3.63
N ILE A 90 -11.00 -13.98 -4.72
CA ILE A 90 -11.09 -15.38 -5.13
C ILE A 90 -9.72 -16.02 -4.91
N ASP A 91 -9.70 -17.23 -4.35
CA ASP A 91 -8.48 -18.01 -4.05
C ASP A 91 -7.49 -17.34 -3.08
N SER A 92 -7.93 -16.32 -2.34
CA SER A 92 -7.11 -15.78 -1.26
C SER A 92 -7.04 -16.75 -0.09
N THR A 93 -5.87 -16.84 0.52
CA THR A 93 -5.64 -17.67 1.71
C THR A 93 -5.14 -16.82 2.86
N CYS A 94 -5.55 -17.18 4.08
CA CYS A 94 -5.16 -16.49 5.29
C CYS A 94 -4.32 -17.40 6.18
N GLN A 95 -3.11 -16.96 6.52
CA GLN A 95 -2.20 -17.63 7.42
C GLN A 95 -2.15 -16.90 8.76
N LYS A 96 -2.50 -17.62 9.83
CA LYS A 96 -2.43 -17.11 11.20
C LYS A 96 -1.02 -17.33 11.76
N GLY A 97 -0.39 -16.25 12.22
CA GLY A 97 0.84 -16.30 13.00
C GLY A 97 0.61 -15.76 14.42
N TYR A 98 1.59 -15.96 15.30
CA TYR A 98 1.49 -15.58 16.72
C TYR A 98 1.23 -14.08 16.93
N LYS A 99 1.92 -13.22 16.16
CA LYS A 99 1.78 -11.75 16.21
C LYS A 99 1.34 -11.13 14.89
N THR A 100 1.04 -11.96 13.90
CA THR A 100 0.82 -11.47 12.54
C THR A 100 -0.29 -12.25 11.85
N VAL A 101 -1.01 -11.59 10.96
CA VAL A 101 -1.97 -12.25 10.05
C VAL A 101 -1.50 -12.01 8.63
N GLY A 102 -1.17 -13.08 7.90
CA GLY A 102 -0.78 -13.00 6.50
C GLY A 102 -1.97 -13.33 5.60
N VAL A 103 -2.17 -12.56 4.53
CA VAL A 103 -3.13 -12.85 3.48
C VAL A 103 -2.38 -12.96 2.16
N TRP A 104 -2.44 -14.12 1.53
CA TRP A 104 -2.07 -14.28 0.13
C TRP A 104 -3.27 -13.88 -0.72
N LEU A 105 -3.09 -12.86 -1.55
CA LEU A 105 -4.12 -12.24 -2.36
C LEU A 105 -4.21 -13.01 -3.67
N GLY A 106 -5.31 -13.72 -3.85
CA GLY A 106 -5.65 -14.30 -5.15
C GLY A 106 -6.21 -13.23 -6.09
N LYS A 107 -7.21 -13.57 -6.89
CA LYS A 107 -7.83 -12.60 -7.79
C LYS A 107 -8.65 -11.59 -6.98
N LYS A 108 -8.31 -10.31 -7.10
CA LYS A 108 -9.05 -9.20 -6.48
C LYS A 108 -10.24 -8.84 -7.37
N ASN A 109 -11.44 -8.86 -6.84
CA ASN A 109 -12.64 -8.36 -7.53
C ASN A 109 -12.88 -6.88 -7.18
N ILE A 110 -11.80 -6.09 -7.23
CA ILE A 110 -11.79 -4.69 -6.83
C ILE A 110 -11.50 -3.88 -8.09
N GLN A 111 -12.38 -2.93 -8.42
CA GLN A 111 -12.13 -2.06 -9.56
C GLN A 111 -11.01 -1.08 -9.19
N PRO A 112 -9.92 -0.99 -9.97
CA PRO A 112 -8.92 0.04 -9.75
C PRO A 112 -9.53 1.41 -10.08
N ILE A 113 -9.28 2.39 -9.21
CA ILE A 113 -9.55 3.79 -9.55
C ILE A 113 -8.52 4.21 -10.60
N GLU A 114 -8.97 4.54 -11.81
CA GLU A 114 -8.14 5.24 -12.78
C GLU A 114 -7.83 6.63 -12.23
N ILE A 115 -6.66 6.79 -11.63
CA ILE A 115 -6.11 8.11 -11.36
C ILE A 115 -5.31 8.46 -12.61
N GLU A 116 -5.88 9.31 -13.47
CA GLU A 116 -5.07 10.08 -14.42
C GLU A 116 -4.01 10.82 -13.58
N LEU A 117 -2.78 10.30 -13.57
CA LEU A 117 -1.64 11.13 -13.24
C LEU A 117 -1.60 12.19 -14.35
N ASP A 118 -2.22 13.34 -14.07
CA ASP A 118 -2.06 14.55 -14.86
C ASP A 118 -0.60 14.98 -14.70
N ASN A 119 0.30 14.27 -15.39
CA ASN A 119 1.70 14.56 -15.57
C ASN A 119 1.80 15.80 -16.47
N LYS A 120 1.24 16.93 -16.01
CA LYS A 120 1.57 18.24 -16.52
C LYS A 120 3.05 18.46 -16.19
N ARG A 121 3.89 18.09 -17.15
CA ARG A 121 5.29 18.51 -17.27
C ARG A 121 5.39 19.95 -16.81
N ILE A 122 5.98 20.16 -15.64
CA ILE A 122 6.41 21.49 -15.22
C ILE A 122 7.50 21.89 -16.22
N LYS A 123 7.16 22.78 -17.16
CA LYS A 123 8.17 23.45 -17.98
C LYS A 123 8.90 24.43 -17.05
N LEU A 124 10.12 24.07 -16.66
CA LEU A 124 11.05 25.04 -16.10
C LEU A 124 11.42 25.99 -17.25
N HIS A 125 11.00 27.25 -17.15
CA HIS A 125 11.51 28.30 -18.02
C HIS A 125 12.94 28.62 -17.55
N ASP A 126 13.94 28.24 -18.36
CA ASP A 126 15.29 28.78 -18.23
C ASP A 126 15.26 30.25 -18.64
N ASN A 127 15.14 31.15 -17.67
CA ASN A 127 15.48 32.55 -17.87
C ASN A 127 17.00 32.69 -17.75
N ARG A 128 17.72 32.31 -18.80
CA ARG A 128 19.01 32.92 -19.12
C ARG A 128 18.78 33.95 -20.20
N SER A 129 18.70 35.21 -19.79
CA SER A 129 19.00 36.33 -20.68
C SER A 129 20.39 36.82 -20.31
N ASP A 130 21.39 36.30 -21.02
CA ASP A 130 22.64 37.01 -21.23
C ASP A 130 22.35 38.15 -22.21
N SER A 131 22.47 39.40 -21.74
CA SER A 131 22.80 40.61 -22.53
C SER A 131 23.06 41.77 -21.57
#